data_AF-A0A5C6HPK0-F1
#
_entry.id   AF-A0A5C6HPK0-F1
#
_cell.length_a   1.000
_cell.length_b   1.000
_cell.length_c   1.000
_cell.angle_alpha   90.00
_cell.angle_beta   90.00
_cell.angle_gamma   90.00
#
_symmetry.space_group_name_H-M   'P 1'
#
loop_
_entity.id
_entity.type
_entity.pdbx_description
1 polymer ?
#
loop_
_entity_poly.entity_id
_entity_poly.type
_entity_poly.pdbx_seq_one_letter_code
_entity_poly.pdbx_strand_id
1 'polypeptide(L)' 'MVKKESSIKSFILRIDAETMEAIEKWAADEFRSTNGQLQWIISEALKKSGRQKKVKPKLLSSKPEEDNSPDE' A
#
# COMPACT_ATOMS: atom_id res chain seq x y z
N MET A 1 -19.85 13.18 -7.00
CA MET A 1 -18.59 12.86 -6.27
C MET A 1 -18.12 11.47 -6.66
N VAL A 2 -16.95 11.33 -7.29
CA VAL A 2 -16.34 10.01 -7.54
C VAL A 2 -15.77 9.49 -6.22
N LYS A 3 -16.35 8.41 -5.70
CA LYS A 3 -15.90 7.72 -4.49
C LYS A 3 -14.61 6.98 -4.86
N LYS A 4 -13.45 7.56 -4.51
CA LYS A 4 -12.16 6.88 -4.64
C LYS A 4 -12.16 5.75 -3.63
N GLU A 5 -12.39 4.51 -4.07
CA GLU A 5 -12.24 3.34 -3.21
C GLU A 5 -10.80 3.27 -2.74
N SER A 6 -10.57 3.59 -1.47
CA SER A 6 -9.29 3.38 -0.82
C SER A 6 -9.13 1.89 -0.60
N SER A 7 -8.59 1.18 -1.60
CA SER A 7 -8.21 -0.23 -1.49
C SER A 7 -6.99 -0.35 -0.56
N ILE A 8 -7.22 -0.12 0.74
CA ILE A 8 -6.27 -0.42 1.80
C ILE A 8 -6.30 -1.94 1.96
N LYS A 9 -5.17 -2.59 1.70
CA LYS A 9 -5.02 -4.02 1.89
C LYS A 9 -4.40 -4.27 3.26
N SER A 10 -5.15 -4.91 4.15
CA SER A 10 -4.65 -5.37 5.45
C SER A 10 -3.83 -6.64 5.25
N PHE A 11 -2.66 -6.72 5.90
CA PHE A 11 -1.81 -7.91 5.91
C PHE A 11 -1.17 -8.07 7.29
N ILE A 12 -0.75 -9.29 7.62
CA ILE A 12 -0.04 -9.57 8.87
C ILE A 12 1.46 -9.36 8.64
N LEU A 13 2.06 -8.45 9.41
CA LEU A 13 3.50 -8.24 9.47
C LEU A 13 4.07 -9.01 10.66
N ARG A 14 5.12 -9.81 10.43
CA ARG A 14 5.88 -10.48 11.49
C ARG A 14 7.20 -9.77 11.66
N ILE A 15 7.44 -9.24 12.85
CA ILE A 15 8.69 -8.59 13.27
C ILE A 15 8.94 -8.93 14.74
N ASP A 16 10.19 -8.87 15.17
CA ASP A 16 10.59 -9.07 16.55
C ASP A 16 10.14 -7.91 17.46
N ALA A 17 10.12 -8.17 18.76
CA ALA A 17 9.64 -7.22 19.76
C ALA A 17 10.52 -5.97 19.85
N GLU A 18 11.84 -6.12 19.75
CA GLU A 18 12.80 -5.02 19.83
C GLU A 18 12.59 -4.03 18.69
N THR A 19 12.38 -4.54 17.47
CA THR A 19 12.07 -3.74 16.29
C THR A 19 10.72 -3.02 16.45
N MET A 20 9.69 -3.68 17.00
CA MET A 20 8.41 -3.02 17.26
C MET A 20 8.55 -1.85 18.23
N GLU A 21 9.24 -2.06 19.35
CA GLU A 21 9.45 -1.03 20.37
C GLU A 21 10.21 0.18 19.80
N ALA A 22 11.24 -0.06 18.99
CA ALA A 22 11.98 1.00 18.31
C ALA A 22 11.07 1.83 17.36
N ILE A 23 10.17 1.17 16.63
CA ILE A 23 9.23 1.84 15.71
C ILE A 23 8.19 2.64 16.50
N GLU A 24 7.66 2.10 17.60
CA GLU A 24 6.70 2.79 18.46
C GLU A 24 7.30 4.04 19.09
N LYS A 25 8.54 3.94 19.60
CA LYS A 25 9.26 5.09 20.14
C LYS A 25 9.49 6.16 19.08
N TRP A 26 9.95 5.77 17.88
CA TRP A 26 10.15 6.72 16.79
C TRP A 26 8.83 7.39 16.35
N ALA A 27 7.74 6.63 16.28
CA ALA A 27 6.43 7.18 15.98
C ALA A 27 6.00 8.19 17.06
N ALA A 28 6.22 7.89 18.34
CA ALA A 28 5.91 8.79 19.45
C ALA A 28 6.74 10.08 19.41
N ASP A 29 8.05 9.97 19.12
CA ASP A 29 8.96 11.11 19.00
C ASP A 29 8.53 12.08 17.88
N GLU A 30 7.93 11.57 16.79
CA GLU A 30 7.41 12.36 15.66
C GLU A 30 5.91 12.69 15.76
N PHE A 31 5.26 12.40 16.89
CA PHE A 31 3.81 12.57 17.09
C PHE A 31 2.96 11.89 16.00
N ARG A 32 3.35 10.67 15.61
CA ARG A 32 2.69 9.83 14.62
C ARG A 32 2.14 8.55 15.25
N SER A 33 1.20 7.92 14.56
CA SER A 33 0.82 6.53 14.88
C SER A 33 1.85 5.56 14.33
N THR A 34 2.00 4.40 14.98
CA THR A 34 2.90 3.31 14.54
C THR A 34 2.60 2.89 13.10
N ASN A 35 1.32 2.81 12.72
CA ASN A 35 0.92 2.48 11.35
C ASN A 35 1.32 3.59 10.35
N GLY A 36 1.14 4.86 10.72
CA GLY A 36 1.60 5.99 9.90
C GLY A 36 3.12 5.98 9.71
N GLN A 37 3.86 5.63 10.76
CA GLN A 37 5.31 5.53 10.71
C GLN A 37 5.77 4.37 9.82
N LEU A 38 5.15 3.19 9.95
CA LEU A 38 5.39 2.06 9.05
C LEU A 38 5.13 2.42 7.57
N GLN A 39 4.03 3.11 7.28
CA GLN A 39 3.72 3.56 5.92
C GLN A 39 4.80 4.52 5.39
N TRP A 40 5.26 5.45 6.21
CA TRP A 40 6.33 6.38 5.85
C TRP A 40 7.65 5.66 5.55
N ILE A 41 8.07 4.75 6.44
CA ILE A 41 9.29 3.94 6.29
C ILE A 41 9.23 3.14 4.98
N ILE A 42 8.12 2.45 4.71
CA ILE A 42 7.94 1.64 3.49
C ILE A 42 7.98 2.55 2.24
N SER A 43 7.29 3.69 2.28
CA SER A 43 7.27 4.65 1.16
C SER A 43 8.67 5.19 0.85
N GLU A 44 9.42 5.58 1.88
CA GLU A 44 10.80 6.04 1.74
C GLU A 44 11.74 4.94 1.27
N ALA A 45 11.62 3.72 1.78
CA ALA A 45 12.40 2.57 1.33
C ALA A 45 12.13 2.24 -0.15
N LEU A 46 10.87 2.31 -0.59
CA LEU A 46 10.48 2.12 -2.00
C LEU A 46 11.04 3.24 -2.90
N LYS A 47 11.02 4.50 -2.44
CA LYS A 47 11.65 5.62 -3.16
C LYS A 47 13.15 5.41 -3.32
N LYS A 48 13.85 5.16 -2.21
CA LYS A 48 15.31 5.00 -2.16
C LYS A 48 15.77 3.79 -2.97
N SER A 49 14.99 2.71 -3.01
CA SER A 49 15.27 1.55 -3.85
C SER A 49 14.87 1.71 -5.32
N GLY A 50 14.26 2.83 -5.72
CA GLY A 50 13.74 3.05 -7.07
C GLY A 50 12.56 2.14 -7.44
N ARG A 51 11.99 1.43 -6.45
CA ARG A 51 10.87 0.47 -6.63
C ARG A 51 9.51 1.12 -6.45
N GLN A 52 9.45 2.38 -6.06
CA GLN A 52 8.20 3.11 -6.09
C GLN A 52 7.74 3.18 -7.55
N LYS A 53 6.71 2.40 -7.89
CA LYS A 53 6.07 2.49 -9.20
C LYS A 53 5.64 3.94 -9.38
N LYS A 54 6.25 4.65 -10.35
CA LYS A 54 5.66 5.86 -10.90
C LYS A 54 4.25 5.45 -11.30
N VAL A 55 3.25 5.95 -10.58
CA VAL A 55 1.86 5.75 -10.96
C VAL A 55 1.72 6.48 -12.29
N LYS A 56 2.04 5.81 -13.40
CA LYS A 56 1.37 6.11 -14.65
C LYS A 56 -0.11 5.95 -14.29
N PRO A 57 -0.95 6.97 -14.45
CA PRO A 57 -2.38 6.80 -14.26
C PRO A 57 -2.79 5.74 -15.26
N LYS A 58 -2.83 4.48 -14.81
CA LYS A 58 -3.34 3.38 -15.60
C LYS A 58 -4.82 3.65 -15.60
N LEU A 59 -5.22 4.34 -16.67
CA LEU A 59 -6.57 4.43 -17.16
C LEU A 59 -7.31 3.16 -16.72
N LEU A 60 -8.44 3.36 -16.04
CA LEU A 60 -9.48 2.36 -15.88
C LEU A 60 -9.73 1.76 -17.28
N SER A 61 -9.07 0.65 -17.60
CA SER A 61 -9.47 -0.23 -18.70
C SER A 61 -10.32 -1.32 -18.07
N SER A 62 -11.61 -0.99 -17.97
CA SER A 62 -12.71 -1.94 -17.97
C SER A 62 -12.54 -2.97 -19.10
N LYS A 63 -12.50 -4.24 -18.74
CA LYS A 63 -13.25 -5.32 -19.41
C LYS A 63 -13.09 -6.61 -18.59
N PRO A 64 -14.17 -7.15 -18.00
CA PRO A 64 -14.38 -8.59 -18.05
C PRO A 64 -14.74 -8.92 -19.49
N GLU A 65 -13.89 -9.70 -20.17
CA GLU A 65 -14.32 -10.41 -21.37
C GLU A 65 -15.21 -11.55 -20.88
N GLU A 66 -16.53 -11.35 -20.97
CA GLU A 66 -17.48 -12.46 -20.97
C GLU A 66 -17.29 -13.20 -22.28
N ASP A 67 -16.64 -14.36 -22.15
CA ASP A 67 -16.73 -15.47 -23.07
C ASP A 67 -18.21 -15.86 -23.23
N ASN A 68 -18.80 -15.44 -24.35
CA ASN A 68 -19.89 -16.17 -24.96
C ASN A 68 -19.48 -16.41 -26.41
N SER A 69 -18.70 -17.48 -26.57
CA SER A 69 -18.48 -18.11 -27.85
C SER A 69 -19.83 -18.51 -28.48
N PRO A 70 -19.99 -18.37 -29.81
CA PRO A 70 -21.23 -18.61 -30.51
C PRO A 70 -21.31 -20.07 -30.96
N ASP A 71 -22.40 -20.77 -30.65
CA ASP A 71 -22.71 -22.05 -31.32
C ASP A 71 -24.23 -22.20 -31.50
N GLU A 72 -24.59 -22.34 -32.78
CA GLU A 72 -25.78 -22.94 -33.42
C GLU A 72 -27.21 -22.47 -33.06
#